data_AF-A0A944JR87-F1
#
_entry.id   AF-A0A944JR87-F1
#
_cell.length_a   1.000
_cell.length_b   1.000
_cell.length_c   1.000
_cell.angle_alpha   90.00
_cell.angle_beta   90.00
_cell.angle_gamma   90.00
#
_symmetry.space_group_name_H-M   'P 1'
#
loop_
_entity.id
_entity.type
_entity.pdbx_description
1 polymer ?
#
loop_
_entity_poly.entity_id
_entity_poly.type
_entity_poly.pdbx_seq_one_letter_code
_entity_poly.pdbx_strand_id
1 'polypeptide(L)'
;PGGVGKLRAEAARAAVRAAAPGRGPRTAETEGAEPGLALVVVAPRDGLQSWAPDPQTSADWVATGTPHLYAGVLEGTGLVGPLVLPGATACAGCMERDRVDRDPAWPRMLVQWRAVHRRRSTGACDLGLSTAVAGLAAAHALSFLDGGLPASTATRWEAALPALHWHPTAVLPHPDCPCGAGGDREPVGVRSVAASGSGTRSGP
;
A
#
# COMPACT_ATOMS: atom_id res chain seq x y z
N PRO A 1 8.33 -27.43 -1.39
CA PRO A 1 7.70 -27.95 -2.64
C PRO A 1 6.16 -28.21 -2.60
N GLY A 2 5.44 -28.06 -1.49
CA GLY A 2 4.02 -28.48 -1.36
C GLY A 2 2.91 -27.56 -1.94
N GLY A 3 3.27 -26.53 -2.70
CA GLY A 3 2.34 -25.53 -3.23
C GLY A 3 2.03 -25.64 -4.74
N VAL A 4 2.74 -26.51 -5.47
CA VAL A 4 2.58 -26.67 -6.92
C VAL A 4 1.17 -27.17 -7.24
N GLY A 5 0.52 -26.57 -8.24
CA GLY A 5 -0.84 -26.93 -8.69
C GLY A 5 -1.99 -26.37 -7.83
N LYS A 6 -1.70 -25.72 -6.71
CA LYS A 6 -2.73 -25.09 -5.85
C LYS A 6 -3.03 -23.66 -6.26
N LEU A 7 -4.19 -23.16 -5.84
CA LEU A 7 -4.49 -21.73 -5.96
C LEU A 7 -3.48 -20.93 -5.14
N ARG A 8 -3.00 -19.81 -5.70
CA ARG A 8 -1.98 -18.96 -5.04
C ARG A 8 -2.44 -18.48 -3.67
N ALA A 9 -3.72 -18.11 -3.55
CA ALA A 9 -4.28 -17.67 -2.28
C ALA A 9 -4.19 -18.76 -1.19
N GLU A 10 -4.41 -20.02 -1.55
CA GLU A 10 -4.31 -21.14 -0.61
C GLU A 10 -2.87 -21.41 -0.21
N ALA A 11 -1.96 -21.43 -1.19
CA ALA A 11 -0.53 -21.62 -0.94
C ALA A 11 0.05 -20.50 -0.06
N ALA A 12 -0.31 -19.23 -0.35
CA ALA A 12 0.10 -18.07 0.44
C ALA A 12 -0.43 -18.16 1.88
N ARG A 13 -1.73 -18.47 2.06
CA ARG A 13 -2.32 -18.65 3.39
C ARG A 13 -1.64 -19.77 4.19
N ALA A 14 -1.30 -20.88 3.53
CA ALA A 14 -0.58 -21.98 4.17
C ALA A 14 0.83 -21.56 4.61
N ALA A 15 1.56 -20.84 3.76
CA ALA A 15 2.88 -20.30 4.09
C ALA A 15 2.83 -19.33 5.27
N VAL A 16 1.87 -18.40 5.28
CA VAL A 16 1.67 -17.45 6.39
C VAL A 16 1.35 -18.19 7.69
N ARG A 17 0.45 -19.17 7.66
CA ARG A 17 0.12 -19.98 8.87
C ARG A 17 1.33 -20.75 9.40
N ALA A 18 2.17 -21.27 8.51
CA ALA A 18 3.39 -21.96 8.92
C ALA A 18 4.43 -21.02 9.54
N ALA A 19 4.54 -19.78 9.02
CA ALA A 19 5.48 -18.77 9.51
C ALA A 19 5.01 -18.07 10.80
N ALA A 20 3.70 -18.00 11.05
CA ALA A 20 3.11 -17.33 12.20
C ALA A 20 2.07 -18.21 12.91
N PRO A 21 2.50 -19.32 13.56
CA PRO A 21 1.58 -20.28 14.19
C PRO A 21 0.80 -19.71 15.39
N GLY A 22 1.20 -18.57 15.94
CA GLY A 22 0.61 -17.96 17.14
C GLY A 22 -0.53 -16.96 16.91
N ARG A 23 -0.93 -16.66 15.67
CA ARG A 23 -2.03 -15.72 15.43
C ARG A 23 -3.37 -16.40 15.75
N GLY A 24 -3.90 -16.15 16.94
CA GLY A 24 -5.24 -16.58 17.32
C GLY A 24 -6.31 -16.09 16.34
N PRO A 25 -7.49 -16.73 16.29
CA PRO A 25 -8.65 -16.17 15.59
C PRO A 25 -8.86 -14.74 16.07
N ARG A 26 -9.33 -13.83 15.19
CA ARG A 26 -9.82 -12.53 15.67
C ARG A 26 -10.90 -12.85 16.71
N THR A 27 -10.63 -12.62 17.99
CA THR A 27 -11.67 -12.67 19.01
C THR A 27 -12.75 -11.71 18.55
N ALA A 28 -13.99 -12.21 18.48
CA ALA A 28 -15.14 -11.38 18.17
C ALA A 28 -15.05 -10.12 19.04
N GLU A 29 -15.25 -8.98 18.41
CA GLU A 29 -15.14 -7.64 19.00
C GLU A 29 -15.76 -7.64 20.39
N THR A 30 -14.93 -7.50 21.43
CA THR A 30 -15.42 -7.22 22.78
C THR A 30 -16.18 -5.91 22.68
N GLU A 31 -17.46 -5.89 23.05
CA GLU A 31 -18.28 -4.68 23.06
C GLU A 31 -17.53 -3.55 23.78
N GLY A 32 -17.08 -2.54 23.02
CA GLY A 32 -16.39 -1.35 23.56
C GLY A 32 -14.91 -1.16 23.16
N ALA A 33 -14.28 -2.08 22.43
CA ALA A 33 -12.95 -1.80 21.85
C ALA A 33 -13.11 -0.91 20.60
N GLU A 34 -12.40 0.23 20.53
CA GLU A 34 -12.35 0.98 19.29
C GLU A 34 -11.82 0.08 18.16
N PRO A 35 -12.46 0.10 16.97
CA PRO A 35 -12.01 -0.73 15.86
C PRO A 35 -10.54 -0.39 15.55
N GLY A 36 -9.68 -1.40 15.66
CA GLY A 36 -8.26 -1.24 15.35
C GLY A 36 -8.04 -0.75 13.92
N LEU A 37 -6.90 -0.11 13.67
CA LEU A 37 -6.54 0.37 12.35
C LEU A 37 -6.61 -0.77 11.32
N ALA A 38 -7.16 -0.47 10.15
CA ALA A 38 -7.25 -1.38 9.02
C ALA A 38 -6.45 -0.82 7.84
N LEU A 39 -5.79 -1.72 7.11
CA LEU A 39 -4.97 -1.37 5.95
C LEU A 39 -5.17 -2.41 4.85
N VAL A 40 -5.39 -1.93 3.62
CA VAL A 40 -5.34 -2.76 2.42
C VAL A 40 -3.94 -2.70 1.81
N VAL A 41 -3.32 -3.85 1.55
CA VAL A 41 -2.05 -3.90 0.80
C VAL A 41 -2.33 -4.33 -0.64
N VAL A 42 -2.05 -3.43 -1.58
CA VAL A 42 -2.23 -3.63 -3.02
C VAL A 42 -0.92 -4.14 -3.61
N ALA A 43 -0.84 -5.47 -3.77
CA ALA A 43 0.34 -6.18 -4.28
C ALA A 43 0.01 -6.98 -5.56
N PRO A 44 -0.22 -6.31 -6.70
CA PRO A 44 -0.50 -6.96 -7.99
C PRO A 44 0.69 -7.81 -8.45
N ARG A 45 0.38 -8.88 -9.19
CA ARG A 45 1.39 -9.84 -9.66
C ARG A 45 2.37 -9.25 -10.68
N ASP A 46 1.94 -8.25 -11.45
CA ASP A 46 2.72 -7.65 -12.53
C ASP A 46 3.34 -6.29 -12.17
N GLY A 47 3.13 -5.80 -10.94
CA GLY A 47 3.64 -4.51 -10.46
C GLY A 47 3.03 -3.28 -11.13
N LEU A 48 2.31 -3.43 -12.25
CA LEU A 48 1.78 -2.30 -13.02
C LEU A 48 0.78 -1.50 -12.19
N GLN A 49 -0.09 -2.16 -11.41
CA GLN A 49 -1.04 -1.48 -10.52
C GLN A 49 -0.36 -0.83 -9.29
N SER A 50 0.89 -1.18 -8.99
CA SER A 50 1.68 -0.50 -7.95
C SER A 50 2.34 0.75 -8.53
N TRP A 51 2.83 0.66 -9.76
CA TRP A 51 3.43 1.79 -10.46
C TRP A 51 2.39 2.79 -10.95
N ALA A 52 1.39 2.36 -11.71
CA ALA A 52 0.28 3.15 -12.22
C ALA A 52 -1.07 2.60 -11.74
N PRO A 53 -1.46 2.89 -10.49
CA PRO A 53 -2.72 2.43 -9.91
C PRO A 53 -3.94 2.84 -10.75
N ASP A 54 -4.86 1.91 -10.93
CA ASP A 54 -6.17 2.16 -11.53
C ASP A 54 -7.13 2.76 -10.49
N PRO A 55 -7.63 3.99 -10.71
CA PRO A 55 -8.57 4.61 -9.79
C PRO A 55 -9.83 3.77 -9.55
N GLN A 56 -10.27 3.00 -10.53
CA GLN A 56 -11.46 2.13 -10.39
C GLN A 56 -11.23 1.03 -9.35
N THR A 57 -10.00 0.51 -9.23
CA THR A 57 -9.68 -0.57 -8.28
C THR A 57 -9.66 -0.07 -6.82
N SER A 58 -9.37 1.22 -6.62
CA SER A 58 -9.30 1.84 -5.29
C SER A 58 -10.52 2.70 -4.95
N ALA A 59 -11.50 2.81 -5.85
CA ALA A 59 -12.65 3.70 -5.71
C ALA A 59 -13.41 3.45 -4.41
N ASP A 60 -13.70 2.19 -4.09
CA ASP A 60 -14.41 1.80 -2.88
C ASP A 60 -13.60 2.14 -1.61
N TRP A 61 -12.28 1.95 -1.63
CA TRP A 61 -11.42 2.28 -0.50
C TRP A 61 -11.34 3.79 -0.29
N VAL A 62 -11.25 4.55 -1.37
CA VAL A 62 -11.28 6.01 -1.30
C VAL A 62 -12.62 6.49 -0.76
N ALA A 63 -13.74 5.95 -1.24
CA ALA A 63 -15.08 6.32 -0.80
C ALA A 63 -15.35 5.97 0.68
N THR A 64 -14.79 4.85 1.16
CA THR A 64 -14.96 4.38 2.55
C THR A 64 -13.90 4.90 3.51
N GLY A 65 -12.93 5.69 3.04
CA GLY A 65 -11.82 6.16 3.88
C GLY A 65 -10.80 5.07 4.25
N THR A 66 -10.82 3.91 3.58
CA THR A 66 -9.93 2.78 3.87
C THR A 66 -8.48 3.08 3.46
N PRO A 67 -7.53 3.12 4.41
CA PRO A 67 -6.11 3.27 4.11
C PRO A 67 -5.61 2.14 3.22
N HIS A 68 -4.75 2.45 2.26
CA HIS A 68 -4.18 1.43 1.39
C HIS A 68 -2.75 1.73 0.95
N LEU A 69 -1.92 0.69 0.91
CA LEU A 69 -0.50 0.76 0.55
C LEU A 69 -0.26 -0.01 -0.75
N TYR A 70 0.35 0.65 -1.73
CA TYR A 70 0.81 -0.02 -2.95
C TYR A 70 2.19 -0.64 -2.75
N ALA A 71 2.39 -1.85 -3.23
CA ALA A 71 3.70 -2.48 -3.26
C ALA A 71 3.81 -3.38 -4.49
N GLY A 72 4.97 -3.46 -5.12
CA GLY A 72 5.13 -4.35 -6.26
C GLY A 72 6.47 -4.23 -6.94
N VAL A 73 6.70 -5.10 -7.90
CA VAL A 73 7.89 -5.06 -8.75
C VAL A 73 7.42 -5.00 -10.19
N LEU A 74 7.88 -3.97 -10.89
CA LEU A 74 7.70 -3.81 -12.32
C LEU A 74 9.05 -4.02 -12.99
N GLU A 75 9.19 -5.16 -13.67
CA GLU A 75 10.46 -5.60 -14.27
C GLU A 75 11.61 -5.65 -13.24
N GLY A 76 12.61 -4.78 -13.37
CA GLY A 76 13.74 -4.65 -12.44
C GLY A 76 13.56 -3.57 -11.37
N THR A 77 12.37 -2.99 -11.23
CA THR A 77 12.10 -1.84 -10.33
C THR A 77 11.12 -2.24 -9.24
N GLY A 78 11.57 -2.18 -7.99
CA GLY A 78 10.74 -2.35 -6.81
C GLY A 78 10.07 -1.05 -6.38
N LEU A 79 8.83 -1.15 -5.89
CA LEU A 79 7.98 -0.01 -5.53
C LEU A 79 7.32 -0.30 -4.18
N VAL A 80 7.39 0.65 -3.25
CA VAL A 80 6.59 0.69 -2.02
C VAL A 80 6.02 2.09 -1.84
N GLY A 81 4.71 2.18 -1.78
CA GLY A 81 3.98 3.42 -1.62
C GLY A 81 3.40 4.02 -2.91
N PRO A 82 2.62 5.08 -2.77
CA PRO A 82 2.31 5.75 -1.50
C PRO A 82 1.41 4.91 -0.60
N LEU A 83 1.55 5.10 0.72
CA LEU A 83 0.48 4.85 1.67
C LEU A 83 -0.55 5.95 1.45
N VAL A 84 -1.73 5.56 0.98
CA VAL A 84 -2.86 6.44 0.73
C VAL A 84 -3.74 6.50 1.96
N LEU A 85 -3.90 7.70 2.49
CA LEU A 85 -4.93 8.09 3.46
C LEU A 85 -5.98 8.90 2.70
N PRO A 86 -7.15 8.32 2.37
CA PRO A 86 -8.16 9.01 1.57
C PRO A 86 -8.54 10.36 2.18
N GLY A 87 -8.58 11.40 1.34
CA GLY A 87 -8.84 12.78 1.78
C GLY A 87 -7.64 13.53 2.36
N ALA A 88 -6.52 12.87 2.67
CA ALA A 88 -5.33 13.51 3.24
C ALA A 88 -4.08 13.38 2.35
N THR A 89 -3.93 12.29 1.61
CA THR A 89 -2.81 12.08 0.69
C THR A 89 -3.30 11.80 -0.72
N ALA A 90 -2.41 11.92 -1.71
CA ALA A 90 -2.72 11.59 -3.09
C ALA A 90 -3.23 10.15 -3.26
N CYS A 91 -4.39 9.99 -3.91
CA CYS A 91 -4.95 8.69 -4.26
C CYS A 91 -4.57 8.27 -5.70
N ALA A 92 -5.02 7.09 -6.14
CA ALA A 92 -4.86 6.65 -7.53
C ALA A 92 -5.39 7.67 -8.55
N GLY A 93 -6.51 8.34 -8.24
CA GLY A 93 -7.06 9.40 -9.10
C GLY A 93 -6.16 10.63 -9.20
N CYS A 94 -5.45 11.01 -8.12
CA CYS A 94 -4.45 12.07 -8.19
C CYS A 94 -3.27 11.66 -9.08
N MET A 95 -2.77 10.44 -8.89
CA MET A 95 -1.66 9.87 -9.66
C MET A 95 -1.98 9.67 -11.14
N GLU A 96 -3.25 9.43 -11.50
CA GLU A 96 -3.67 9.34 -12.89
C GLU A 96 -3.68 10.73 -13.53
N ARG A 97 -4.30 11.73 -12.87
CA ARG A 97 -4.38 13.10 -13.39
C ARG A 97 -3.01 13.74 -13.56
N ASP A 98 -2.15 13.64 -12.56
CA ASP A 98 -0.77 14.13 -12.63
C ASP A 98 0.00 13.53 -13.84
N ARG A 99 -0.27 12.28 -14.19
CA ARG A 99 0.32 11.68 -15.39
C ARG A 99 -0.29 12.17 -16.69
N VAL A 100 -1.61 12.37 -16.72
CA VAL A 100 -2.28 12.94 -17.89
C VAL A 100 -1.80 14.37 -18.16
N ASP A 101 -1.59 15.16 -17.11
CA ASP A 101 -1.06 16.51 -17.21
C ASP A 101 0.37 16.53 -17.75
N ARG A 102 1.21 15.58 -17.31
CA ARG A 102 2.59 15.44 -17.80
C ARG A 102 2.67 14.86 -19.21
N ASP A 103 1.74 13.97 -19.58
CA ASP A 103 1.70 13.32 -20.88
C ASP A 103 0.24 13.11 -21.34
N PRO A 104 -0.29 13.95 -22.23
CA PRO A 104 -1.65 13.79 -22.76
C PRO A 104 -1.88 12.48 -23.53
N ALA A 105 -0.83 11.81 -24.00
CA ALA A 105 -0.93 10.49 -24.66
C ALA A 105 -1.07 9.34 -23.65
N TRP A 106 -0.85 9.60 -22.36
CA TRP A 106 -0.86 8.64 -21.27
C TRP A 106 -2.08 7.70 -21.24
N PRO A 107 -3.35 8.18 -21.40
CA PRO A 107 -4.51 7.28 -21.38
C PRO A 107 -4.46 6.22 -22.49
N ARG A 108 -3.97 6.58 -23.68
CA ARG A 108 -3.85 5.65 -24.81
C ARG A 108 -2.77 4.60 -24.52
N MET A 109 -1.63 5.02 -23.98
CA MET A 109 -0.54 4.12 -23.58
C MET A 109 -0.99 3.14 -22.49
N LEU A 110 -1.71 3.61 -21.47
CA LEU A 110 -2.24 2.76 -20.40
C LEU A 110 -3.17 1.67 -20.91
N VAL A 111 -4.07 1.97 -21.84
CA VAL A 111 -4.98 0.99 -22.43
C VAL A 111 -4.18 -0.11 -23.14
N GLN A 112 -3.18 0.26 -23.93
CA GLN A 112 -2.31 -0.69 -24.62
C GLN A 112 -1.52 -1.54 -23.61
N TRP A 113 -0.93 -0.92 -22.59
CA TRP A 113 -0.13 -1.61 -21.58
C TRP A 113 -0.97 -2.59 -20.76
N ARG A 114 -2.17 -2.19 -20.31
CA ARG A 114 -3.10 -3.06 -19.57
C ARG A 114 -3.58 -4.23 -20.44
N ALA A 115 -3.84 -4.00 -21.73
CA ALA A 115 -4.22 -5.07 -22.65
C ALA A 115 -3.11 -6.11 -22.85
N VAL A 116 -1.87 -5.66 -22.97
CA VAL A 116 -0.70 -6.53 -23.13
C VAL A 116 -0.35 -7.25 -21.82
N HIS A 117 -0.39 -6.57 -20.68
CA HIS A 117 -0.06 -7.15 -19.37
C HIS A 117 -1.05 -8.24 -18.94
N ARG A 118 -2.35 -8.07 -19.21
CA ARG A 118 -3.36 -9.11 -18.96
C ARG A 118 -3.07 -10.42 -19.70
N ARG A 119 -2.37 -10.37 -20.83
CA ARG A 119 -2.06 -11.53 -21.68
C ARG A 119 -0.71 -12.17 -21.37
N ARG A 120 0.19 -11.48 -20.66
CA ARG A 120 1.51 -12.03 -20.32
C ARG A 120 1.41 -12.89 -19.04
N SER A 121 1.97 -14.09 -19.11
CA SER A 121 2.47 -14.77 -17.91
C SER A 121 3.46 -13.82 -17.23
N THR A 122 3.24 -13.48 -15.96
CA THR A 122 4.15 -12.55 -15.27
C THR A 122 5.58 -13.01 -15.41
N GLY A 123 6.46 -12.07 -15.78
CA GLY A 123 7.89 -12.35 -15.92
C GLY A 123 8.47 -12.94 -14.63
N ALA A 124 9.64 -13.58 -14.77
CA ALA A 124 10.43 -13.94 -13.61
C ALA A 124 10.78 -12.63 -12.87
N CYS A 125 10.20 -12.46 -11.69
CA CYS A 125 10.54 -11.35 -10.82
C CYS A 125 11.83 -11.72 -10.08
N ASP A 126 12.77 -10.79 -9.98
CA ASP A 126 13.97 -11.03 -9.18
C ASP A 126 13.57 -11.33 -7.73
N LEU A 127 14.04 -12.45 -7.20
CA LEU A 127 13.64 -12.93 -5.88
C LEU A 127 14.16 -11.99 -4.78
N GLY A 128 15.38 -11.46 -4.94
CA GLY A 128 15.99 -10.54 -3.98
C GLY A 128 15.20 -9.24 -3.87
N LEU A 129 14.92 -8.62 -5.02
CA LEU A 129 14.12 -7.40 -5.12
C LEU A 129 12.70 -7.60 -4.59
N SER A 130 12.04 -8.72 -4.96
CA SER A 130 10.70 -9.05 -4.46
C SER A 130 10.68 -9.17 -2.94
N THR A 131 11.70 -9.80 -2.38
CA THR A 131 11.84 -9.99 -0.93
C THR A 131 12.09 -8.65 -0.22
N ALA A 132 12.94 -7.79 -0.79
CA ALA A 132 13.20 -6.45 -0.26
C ALA A 132 11.94 -5.58 -0.28
N VAL A 133 11.19 -5.56 -1.38
CA VAL A 133 9.91 -4.83 -1.50
C VAL A 133 8.88 -5.36 -0.50
N ALA A 134 8.74 -6.69 -0.37
CA ALA A 134 7.81 -7.29 0.58
C ALA A 134 8.18 -6.95 2.04
N GLY A 135 9.47 -6.97 2.38
CA GLY A 135 9.97 -6.60 3.70
C GLY A 135 9.71 -5.13 4.03
N LEU A 136 10.03 -4.21 3.11
CA LEU A 136 9.79 -2.78 3.30
C LEU A 136 8.28 -2.47 3.40
N ALA A 137 7.46 -3.07 2.54
CA ALA A 137 6.01 -2.92 2.58
C ALA A 137 5.42 -3.45 3.90
N ALA A 138 5.91 -4.59 4.41
CA ALA A 138 5.49 -5.14 5.69
C ALA A 138 5.88 -4.21 6.85
N ALA A 139 7.11 -3.66 6.85
CA ALA A 139 7.55 -2.72 7.87
C ALA A 139 6.69 -1.44 7.88
N HIS A 140 6.37 -0.89 6.71
CA HIS A 140 5.49 0.28 6.60
C HIS A 140 4.05 -0.04 7.03
N ALA A 141 3.54 -1.20 6.64
CA ALA A 141 2.21 -1.65 7.04
C ALA A 141 2.10 -1.81 8.57
N LEU A 142 3.09 -2.46 9.20
CA LEU A 142 3.12 -2.61 10.65
C LEU A 142 3.26 -1.27 11.36
N SER A 143 4.16 -0.40 10.90
CA SER A 143 4.29 0.96 11.45
C SER A 143 2.97 1.74 11.42
N PHE A 144 2.18 1.59 10.35
CA PHE A 144 0.85 2.18 10.27
C PHE A 144 -0.14 1.53 11.25
N LEU A 145 -0.19 0.21 11.30
CA LEU A 145 -1.09 -0.53 12.19
C LEU A 145 -0.78 -0.30 13.68
N ASP A 146 0.47 0.05 14.00
CA ASP A 146 0.92 0.46 15.34
C ASP A 146 0.59 1.94 15.66
N GLY A 147 -0.09 2.66 14.75
CA GLY A 147 -0.52 4.05 14.93
C GLY A 147 0.46 5.11 14.43
N GLY A 148 1.59 4.70 13.85
CA GLY A 148 2.56 5.61 13.22
C GLY A 148 2.20 5.98 11.78
N LEU A 149 2.94 6.93 11.23
CA LEU A 149 2.92 7.22 9.79
C LEU A 149 4.26 6.77 9.18
N PRO A 150 4.28 5.72 8.34
CA PRO A 150 5.52 5.27 7.73
C PRO A 150 6.04 6.27 6.71
N ALA A 151 7.32 6.14 6.33
CA ALA A 151 7.96 7.00 5.34
C ALA A 151 7.34 6.92 3.93
N SER A 152 6.44 5.96 3.66
CA SER A 152 5.63 5.94 2.43
C SER A 152 4.37 6.78 2.49
N THR A 153 4.08 7.48 3.59
CA THR A 153 2.92 8.39 3.67
C THR A 153 3.12 9.53 2.67
N ALA A 154 2.20 9.66 1.72
CA ALA A 154 2.32 10.59 0.58
C ALA A 154 3.62 10.47 -0.25
N THR A 155 4.34 9.35 -0.12
CA THR A 155 5.67 9.17 -0.72
C THR A 155 5.79 7.77 -1.28
N ARG A 156 6.34 7.67 -2.49
CA ARG A 156 6.68 6.39 -3.11
C ARG A 156 8.18 6.16 -3.01
N TRP A 157 8.54 4.98 -2.54
CA TRP A 157 9.91 4.49 -2.53
C TRP A 157 10.10 3.58 -3.74
N GLU A 158 11.12 3.85 -4.55
CA GLU A 158 11.49 2.97 -5.65
C GLU A 158 12.97 2.58 -5.58
N ALA A 159 13.29 1.40 -6.09
CA ALA A 159 14.66 0.91 -6.22
C ALA A 159 14.79 0.05 -7.48
N ALA A 160 15.77 0.37 -8.32
CA ALA A 160 16.02 -0.35 -9.57
C ALA A 160 17.29 -1.22 -9.48
N LEU A 161 17.22 -2.43 -10.04
CA LEU A 161 18.38 -3.28 -10.24
C LEU A 161 19.35 -2.70 -11.29
N PRO A 162 20.66 -3.00 -11.19
CA PRO A 162 21.29 -3.85 -10.18
C PRO A 162 21.69 -3.09 -8.90
N ALA A 163 21.71 -1.75 -8.94
CA ALA A 163 22.26 -0.92 -7.87
C ALA A 163 21.43 -0.94 -6.58
N LEU A 164 20.10 -1.09 -6.71
CA LEU A 164 19.16 -1.22 -5.60
C LEU A 164 19.20 -0.05 -4.60
N HIS A 165 19.49 1.15 -5.10
CA HIS A 165 19.38 2.38 -4.30
C HIS A 165 17.91 2.73 -4.13
N TRP A 166 17.49 2.94 -2.88
CA TRP A 166 16.13 3.35 -2.56
C TRP A 166 16.00 4.86 -2.64
N HIS A 167 15.09 5.33 -3.49
CA HIS A 167 14.80 6.74 -3.65
C HIS A 167 13.34 7.05 -3.29
N PRO A 168 13.09 8.05 -2.43
CA PRO A 168 11.76 8.54 -2.17
C PRO A 168 11.34 9.58 -3.21
N THR A 169 10.13 9.45 -3.72
CA THR A 169 9.46 10.37 -4.64
C THR A 169 8.14 10.81 -4.02
N ALA A 170 7.98 12.10 -3.74
CA ALA A 170 6.72 12.63 -3.23
C ALA A 170 5.58 12.42 -4.23
N VAL A 171 4.40 12.08 -3.73
CA VAL A 171 3.18 11.94 -4.53
C VAL A 171 2.19 13.00 -4.05
N LEU A 172 2.00 14.03 -4.88
CA LEU A 172 1.22 15.20 -4.50
C LEU A 172 -0.28 14.99 -4.81
N PRO A 173 -1.18 15.48 -3.95
CA PRO A 173 -2.59 15.57 -4.28
C PRO A 173 -2.79 16.45 -5.51
N HIS A 174 -3.63 15.99 -6.43
CA HIS A 174 -3.96 16.75 -7.63
C HIS A 174 -5.17 17.67 -7.35
N PRO A 175 -5.13 18.96 -7.73
CA PRO A 175 -6.19 19.92 -7.42
C PRO A 175 -7.56 19.52 -7.99
N ASP A 176 -7.59 19.00 -9.22
CA ASP A 176 -8.85 18.54 -9.85
C ASP A 176 -9.32 17.15 -9.42
N CYS A 177 -8.68 16.52 -8.43
CA CYS A 177 -9.10 15.22 -7.96
C CYS A 177 -10.23 15.35 -6.93
N PRO A 178 -11.39 14.68 -7.11
CA PRO A 178 -12.52 14.78 -6.18
C PRO A 178 -12.28 14.03 -4.85
N CYS A 179 -11.09 13.48 -4.61
CA CYS A 179 -10.79 12.69 -3.42
C CYS A 179 -10.65 13.52 -2.14
N GLY A 180 -10.66 14.85 -2.24
CA GLY A 180 -10.59 15.78 -1.10
C GLY A 180 -9.17 16.12 -0.62
N ALA A 181 -8.14 15.40 -1.06
CA ALA A 181 -6.76 15.63 -0.62
C ALA A 181 -6.11 16.91 -1.17
N GLY A 182 -6.65 17.48 -2.25
CA GLY A 182 -6.14 18.71 -2.86
C GLY A 182 -6.86 19.99 -2.42
N GLY A 183 -7.87 19.89 -1.54
CA GLY A 183 -8.59 21.06 -1.03
C GLY A 183 -7.94 21.66 0.20
N ASP A 184 -8.22 22.94 0.50
CA ASP A 184 -7.86 23.65 1.73
C ASP A 184 -8.56 23.10 3.00
N ARG A 185 -8.91 21.81 3.03
CA ARG A 185 -9.53 21.19 4.19
C ARG A 185 -8.46 20.89 5.21
N GLU A 186 -8.63 21.50 6.38
CA GLU A 186 -7.93 21.19 7.61
C GLU A 186 -7.84 19.66 7.78
N PRO A 187 -6.63 19.10 8.02
CA PRO A 187 -6.46 17.65 8.12
C PRO A 187 -7.41 17.11 9.19
N VAL A 188 -8.26 16.15 8.81
CA VAL A 188 -9.07 15.40 9.78
C VAL A 188 -8.07 14.71 10.69
N GLY A 189 -7.95 15.25 11.91
CA GLY A 189 -6.99 14.78 12.89
C GLY A 189 -7.15 13.28 13.10
N VAL A 190 -6.14 12.52 12.69
CA VAL A 190 -5.81 11.28 13.39
C VAL A 190 -5.62 11.71 14.85
N ARG A 191 -6.65 11.47 15.66
CA ARG A 191 -6.58 11.74 17.10
C ARG A 191 -5.39 10.96 17.62
N SER A 192 -4.35 11.67 18.04
CA SER A 192 -3.28 11.06 18.80
C SER A 192 -3.90 10.50 20.07
N VAL A 193 -3.93 9.18 20.18
CA VAL A 193 -4.14 8.54 21.48
C VAL A 193 -2.83 8.72 22.23
N ALA A 194 -2.65 9.91 22.81
CA ALA A 194 -1.57 10.16 23.75
C ALA A 194 -1.76 9.19 24.91
N ALA A 195 -0.81 8.27 25.06
CA ALA A 195 -0.74 7.36 26.18
C ALA A 195 -0.65 8.16 27.48
N SER A 196 -1.77 8.27 28.20
CA SER A 196 -1.77 8.68 29.60
C SER A 196 -1.10 7.55 30.41
N GLY A 197 0.20 7.69 30.63
CA GLY A 197 0.98 6.83 31.50
C GLY A 197 0.40 6.86 32.92
N SER A 198 -0.17 5.74 33.34
CA SER A 198 -0.51 5.48 34.74
C SER A 198 0.78 5.32 35.54
N GLY A 199 1.14 6.37 36.28
CA GLY A 199 2.12 6.26 37.35
C GLY A 199 1.61 5.28 38.40
N THR A 200 2.28 4.14 38.54
CA THR A 200 2.20 3.32 39.74
C THR A 200 3.57 2.79 40.11
N ARG A 201 3.74 2.62 41.42
CA ARG A 201 4.82 1.95 42.17
C ARG A 201 5.97 2.87 42.62
N SER A 202 6.39 2.89 43.89
CA SER A 202 6.11 2.03 45.05
C SER A 202 6.58 2.70 46.35
N GLY A 203 5.94 2.36 47.48
CA GLY A 203 6.55 2.45 48.81
C GLY A 203 7.71 1.45 48.97
N PRO A 204 8.50 1.54 50.06
CA PRO A 204 8.00 1.17 51.38
C PRO A 204 8.01 2.30 52.41
#